data_AF-Q2N1B7-F1
#
_entry.id   AF-Q2N1B7-F1
#
_cell.length_a   1.000
_cell.length_b   1.000
_cell.length_c   1.000
_cell.angle_alpha   90.00
_cell.angle_beta   90.00
_cell.angle_gamma   90.00
#
_symmetry.space_group_name_H-M   'P 1'
#
loop_
_entity.id
_entity.type
_entity.pdbx_description
1 polymer ?
#
loop_
_entity_poly.entity_id
_entity_poly.type
_entity_poly.pdbx_seq_one_letter_code
_entity_poly.pdbx_strand_id
1 'polypeptide(L)'
;SCAMNINGLNTLACLCKIDESSKATKIYPLPHMYVIKDLVPDMNNFYAQYKSIEPYLKKKDLKEEDMGKVAYHQTPEQRKLLDGMYECILCACCSTS
;
A
#
# COMPACT_ATOMS: atom_id res chain seq x y z
N SER A 1 -3.66 -0.96 7.53
CA SER A 1 -4.15 -0.56 8.86
C SER A 1 -5.67 -0.56 8.97
N CYS A 2 -6.40 0.27 8.20
CA CYS A 2 -7.86 0.37 8.25
C CYS A 2 -8.53 -0.07 6.93
N ALA A 3 -7.80 -0.83 6.10
CA ALA A 3 -8.32 -1.38 4.86
C ALA A 3 -9.25 -2.55 5.16
N MET A 4 -10.46 -2.49 4.65
CA MET A 4 -11.50 -3.50 4.85
C MET A 4 -12.52 -3.43 3.72
N ASN A 5 -13.37 -4.45 3.62
CA ASN A 5 -14.47 -4.44 2.66
C ASN A 5 -15.72 -3.85 3.34
N ILE A 6 -16.21 -2.72 2.81
CA ILE A 6 -17.40 -2.02 3.32
C ILE A 6 -18.44 -2.01 2.21
N ASN A 7 -19.60 -2.62 2.47
CA ASN A 7 -20.69 -2.77 1.51
C ASN A 7 -20.26 -3.36 0.14
N GLY A 8 -19.31 -4.31 0.16
CA GLY A 8 -18.82 -4.97 -1.05
C GLY A 8 -17.62 -4.29 -1.70
N LEU A 9 -17.20 -3.11 -1.24
CA LEU A 9 -16.08 -2.36 -1.80
C LEU A 9 -14.88 -2.36 -0.83
N ASN A 10 -13.69 -2.67 -1.34
CA ASN A 10 -12.45 -2.51 -0.59
C ASN A 10 -12.08 -1.03 -0.49
N THR A 11 -12.04 -0.50 0.73
CA THR A 11 -11.78 0.93 0.98
C THR A 11 -11.06 1.14 2.32
N LEU A 12 -10.68 2.39 2.59
CA LEU A 12 -10.12 2.81 3.86
C LEU A 12 -11.25 3.26 4.78
N ALA A 13 -11.47 2.53 5.87
CA ALA A 13 -12.57 2.81 6.78
C ALA A 13 -12.53 4.23 7.37
N CYS A 14 -11.34 4.77 7.65
CA CYS A 14 -11.19 6.12 8.20
C CYS A 14 -11.58 7.25 7.23
N LEU A 15 -11.71 6.96 5.93
CA LEU A 15 -12.15 7.90 4.90
C LEU A 15 -13.54 7.53 4.34
N CYS A 16 -14.10 6.41 4.76
CA CYS A 16 -15.41 5.96 4.33
C CYS A 16 -16.48 6.65 5.20
N LYS A 17 -17.22 7.60 4.59
CA LYS A 17 -18.32 8.26 5.28
C LYS A 17 -19.41 7.22 5.60
N ILE A 18 -19.92 7.27 6.82
CA ILE A 18 -21.08 6.47 7.24
C ILE A 18 -22.29 6.89 6.40
N ASP A 19 -22.97 5.91 5.81
CA ASP A 19 -24.23 6.14 5.12
C ASP A 19 -25.32 6.51 6.13
N GLU A 20 -26.00 7.63 5.89
CA GLU A 20 -27.09 8.15 6.73
C GLU A 20 -28.44 7.48 6.39
N SER A 21 -28.49 6.59 5.40
CA SER A 21 -29.67 5.79 5.09
C SER A 21 -29.98 4.79 6.21
N SER A 22 -31.23 4.31 6.27
CA SER A 22 -31.66 3.30 7.25
C SER A 22 -31.15 1.88 6.95
N LYS A 23 -30.26 1.71 5.96
CA LYS A 23 -29.72 0.41 5.57
C LYS A 23 -28.55 0.02 6.47
N ALA A 24 -28.53 -1.25 6.89
CA ALA A 24 -27.40 -1.78 7.63
C ALA A 24 -26.13 -1.80 6.75
N THR A 25 -25.04 -1.22 7.27
CA THR A 25 -23.71 -1.29 6.64
C THR A 25 -23.05 -2.62 6.98
N LYS A 26 -22.59 -3.34 5.96
CA LYS A 26 -21.86 -4.60 6.12
C LYS A 26 -20.36 -4.34 6.05
N ILE A 27 -19.62 -4.84 7.03
CA ILE A 27 -18.17 -4.70 7.12
C ILE A 27 -17.55 -6.09 7.23
N TYR A 28 -16.61 -6.38 6.34
CA TYR A 28 -15.83 -7.62 6.29
C TYR A 28 -14.34 -7.30 6.28
N PRO A 29 -13.46 -8.22 6.70
CA PRO A 29 -12.02 -8.10 6.43
C PRO A 29 -11.75 -8.06 4.92
N LEU A 30 -10.53 -7.73 4.53
CA LEU A 30 -10.14 -7.78 3.12
C LEU A 30 -10.36 -9.19 2.54
N PRO A 31 -10.96 -9.32 1.34
CA PRO A 31 -11.27 -10.61 0.72
C PRO A 31 -10.01 -11.43 0.44
N HIS A 32 -10.17 -12.76 0.36
CA HIS A 32 -9.12 -13.72 -0.02
C HIS A 32 -7.86 -13.71 0.86
N MET A 33 -7.94 -13.14 2.05
CA MET A 33 -6.88 -13.19 3.06
C MET A 33 -7.29 -14.10 4.21
N TYR A 34 -6.31 -14.78 4.83
CA TYR A 34 -6.54 -15.47 6.09
C TYR A 34 -6.86 -14.45 7.17
N VAL A 35 -7.90 -14.70 7.97
CA VAL A 35 -8.31 -13.80 9.05
C VAL A 35 -7.69 -14.27 10.35
N ILE A 36 -6.92 -13.39 11.00
CA ILE A 36 -6.36 -13.68 12.33
C ILE A 36 -7.48 -13.60 13.36
N LYS A 37 -8.19 -12.46 13.38
CA LYS A 37 -9.32 -12.21 14.27
C LYS A 37 -10.16 -11.03 13.77
N ASP A 38 -11.48 -11.14 13.86
CA ASP A 38 -12.43 -10.08 13.51
C ASP A 38 -12.18 -9.49 12.10
N LEU A 39 -11.78 -8.22 12.01
CA LEU A 39 -11.50 -7.52 10.76
C LEU A 39 -9.99 -7.46 10.43
N VAL A 40 -9.15 -8.21 11.16
CA VAL A 40 -7.69 -8.17 11.01
C VAL A 40 -7.22 -9.36 10.16
N PRO A 41 -6.85 -9.14 8.88
CA PRO A 41 -6.26 -10.17 8.04
C PRO A 41 -4.77 -10.38 8.33
N ASP A 42 -4.26 -11.56 7.97
CA ASP A 42 -2.83 -11.85 7.93
C ASP A 42 -2.19 -11.21 6.68
N MET A 43 -1.32 -10.23 6.91
CA MET A 43 -0.62 -9.47 5.87
C MET A 43 0.77 -10.04 5.51
N ASN A 44 1.21 -11.15 6.11
CA ASN A 44 2.57 -11.67 5.95
C ASN A 44 2.90 -11.97 4.49
N ASN A 45 1.99 -12.61 3.75
CA ASN A 45 2.22 -12.93 2.34
C ASN A 45 2.34 -11.67 1.48
N PHE A 46 1.49 -10.67 1.70
CA PHE A 46 1.54 -9.39 0.99
C PHE A 46 2.89 -8.69 1.19
N TYR A 47 3.38 -8.63 2.42
CA TYR A 47 4.69 -8.04 2.72
C TYR A 47 5.86 -8.86 2.20
N ALA A 48 5.74 -10.20 2.19
CA ALA A 48 6.76 -11.07 1.60
C ALA A 48 6.90 -10.82 0.09
N GLN A 49 5.79 -10.66 -0.63
CA GLN A 49 5.78 -10.30 -2.05
C GLN A 49 6.35 -8.88 -2.28
N TYR A 50 6.02 -7.91 -1.42
CA TYR A 50 6.62 -6.57 -1.52
C TYR A 50 8.14 -6.59 -1.26
N LYS A 51 8.61 -7.43 -0.33
CA LYS A 51 10.05 -7.59 -0.08
C LYS A 51 10.78 -8.21 -1.28
N SER A 52 10.14 -9.13 -2.02
CA SER A 52 10.80 -9.85 -3.12
C SER A 52 11.16 -8.97 -4.31
N ILE A 53 10.50 -7.82 -4.49
CA ILE A 53 10.87 -6.84 -5.52
C ILE A 53 12.05 -5.95 -5.11
N GLU A 54 12.55 -6.09 -3.87
CA GLU A 54 13.65 -5.31 -3.31
C GLU A 54 13.46 -3.78 -3.53
N PRO A 55 12.45 -3.17 -2.87
CA PRO A 55 11.94 -1.84 -3.19
C PRO A 55 12.82 -0.71 -2.63
N TYR A 56 14.09 -0.71 -3.03
CA TYR A 56 15.09 0.30 -2.71
C TYR A 56 15.92 0.67 -3.94
N LEU A 57 16.54 1.83 -3.92
CA LEU A 57 17.38 2.31 -5.03
C LEU A 57 18.62 1.41 -5.18
N LYS A 58 18.75 0.75 -6.33
CA LYS A 58 19.93 -0.07 -6.67
C LYS A 58 20.81 0.66 -7.68
N LYS A 59 22.11 0.71 -7.42
CA LYS A 59 23.12 1.30 -8.32
C LYS A 59 24.26 0.32 -8.51
N LYS A 60 24.77 0.20 -9.74
CA LYS A 60 25.81 -0.78 -10.10
C LYS A 60 27.21 -0.35 -9.64
N ASP A 61 27.49 0.95 -9.63
CA ASP A 61 28.85 1.50 -9.45
C ASP A 61 28.92 2.50 -8.30
N LEU A 62 28.38 2.15 -7.12
CA LEU A 62 28.47 3.00 -5.94
C LEU A 62 29.40 2.37 -4.90
N LYS A 63 30.45 3.08 -4.52
CA LYS A 63 31.24 2.71 -3.35
C LYS A 63 30.49 3.18 -2.09
N GLU A 64 30.52 2.37 -1.03
CA GLU A 64 29.90 2.73 0.26
C GLU A 64 30.39 4.07 0.79
N GLU A 65 31.68 4.35 0.61
CA GLU A 65 32.32 5.61 1.00
C GLU A 65 31.71 6.85 0.32
N ASP A 66 31.02 6.70 -0.82
CA ASP A 66 30.42 7.81 -1.57
C ASP A 66 28.93 8.02 -1.26
N MET A 67 28.31 7.14 -0.47
CA MET A 67 26.92 7.32 -0.04
C MET A 67 26.75 8.58 0.82
N GLY A 68 25.78 9.42 0.46
CA GLY A 68 25.40 10.59 1.25
C GLY A 68 26.34 11.80 1.10
N LYS A 69 27.45 11.70 0.36
CA LYS A 69 28.34 12.85 0.09
C LYS A 69 27.68 13.92 -0.78
N VAL A 70 26.87 13.50 -1.75
CA VAL A 70 26.16 14.38 -2.68
C VAL A 70 24.77 13.82 -2.99
N ALA A 71 23.81 14.71 -3.26
CA ALA A 71 22.49 14.33 -3.74
C ALA A 71 22.59 13.79 -5.19
N TYR A 72 21.70 12.85 -5.53
CA TYR A 72 21.63 12.35 -6.90
C TYR A 72 20.91 13.36 -7.79
N HIS A 73 21.53 13.68 -8.93
CA HIS A 73 20.91 14.54 -9.93
C HIS A 73 19.72 13.83 -10.60
N GLN A 74 18.55 14.46 -10.54
CA GLN A 74 17.32 14.04 -11.21
C GLN A 74 16.61 15.30 -11.72
N THR A 75 16.21 15.34 -12.99
CA THR A 75 15.45 16.50 -13.52
C THR A 75 13.99 16.46 -13.04
N PRO A 76 13.27 17.61 -13.04
CA PRO A 76 11.85 17.63 -12.71
C PRO A 76 10.99 16.67 -13.55
N GLU A 77 11.30 16.55 -14.84
CA GLU A 77 10.58 15.65 -15.76
C GLU A 77 10.81 14.19 -15.39
N GLN A 78 12.05 13.82 -15.03
CA GLN A 78 12.37 12.48 -14.55
C GLN A 78 11.69 12.16 -13.22
N ARG A 79 11.64 13.12 -12.29
CA ARG A 79 10.97 12.96 -10.99
C ARG A 79 9.46 12.77 -11.18
N LYS A 80 8.85 13.51 -12.11
CA LYS A 80 7.41 13.44 -12.41
C LYS A 80 6.95 12.08 -12.91
N LEU A 81 7.85 11.28 -13.51
CA LEU A 81 7.52 9.90 -13.93
C LEU A 81 7.13 8.99 -12.76
N LEU A 82 7.46 9.36 -11.51
CA LEU A 82 7.09 8.60 -10.32
C LEU A 82 5.70 8.96 -9.80
N ASP A 83 5.13 10.09 -10.20
CA ASP A 83 3.83 10.55 -9.73
C ASP A 83 2.73 9.57 -10.14
N GLY A 84 1.84 9.25 -9.21
CA GLY A 84 0.85 8.17 -9.29
C GLY A 84 1.37 6.79 -8.85
N MET A 85 2.68 6.60 -8.68
CA MET A 85 3.27 5.33 -8.24
C MET A 85 3.74 5.36 -6.78
N TYR A 86 4.46 6.41 -6.36
CA TYR A 86 5.04 6.48 -5.00
C TYR A 86 3.99 6.79 -3.92
N GLU A 87 2.81 7.26 -4.31
CA GLU A 87 1.68 7.58 -3.45
C GLU A 87 0.99 6.32 -2.91
N CYS A 88 1.39 5.14 -3.35
CA CYS A 88 0.91 3.87 -2.82
C CYS A 88 1.19 3.77 -1.31
N ILE A 89 0.12 3.63 -0.52
CA ILE A 89 0.19 3.49 0.94
C ILE A 89 0.21 2.03 1.42
N LEU A 90 0.40 1.07 0.50
CA LEU A 90 0.43 -0.37 0.81
C LEU A 90 -0.80 -0.87 1.58
N CYS A 91 -2.00 -0.40 1.21
CA CYS A 91 -3.25 -0.77 1.91
C CYS A 91 -3.80 -2.16 1.52
N ALA A 92 -3.28 -2.77 0.44
CA ALA A 92 -3.71 -4.06 -0.12
C ALA A 92 -5.15 -4.13 -0.68
N CYS A 93 -5.92 -3.03 -0.69
CA CYS A 93 -7.26 -3.01 -1.29
C CYS A 93 -7.24 -3.46 -2.75
N CYS A 94 -6.28 -2.98 -3.56
CA CYS A 94 -6.19 -3.32 -4.99
C CYS A 94 -5.85 -4.78 -5.25
N SER A 95 -5.12 -5.45 -4.35
CA SER A 95 -4.72 -6.86 -4.51
C SER A 95 -5.81 -7.85 -4.07
N THR A 96 -6.86 -7.36 -3.42
CA THR A 96 -7.93 -8.16 -2.81
C THR A 96 -9.31 -7.81 -3.37
N SER A 97 -9.35 -7.00 -4.44
CA SER A 97 -10.57 -6.58 -5.17
C SER A 97 -10.95 -7.55 -6.27
#